data_AF-F4WAY7-F1
#
_entry.id   AF-F4WAY7-F1
#
_cell.length_a   1.000
_cell.length_b   1.000
_cell.length_c   1.000
_cell.angle_alpha   90.00
_cell.angle_beta   90.00
_cell.angle_gamma   90.00
#
_symmetry.space_group_name_H-M   'P 1'
#
loop_
_entity.id
_entity.type
_entity.pdbx_description
1 polymer ?
#
loop_
_entity_poly.entity_id
_entity_poly.type
_entity_poly.pdbx_seq_one_letter_code
_entity_poly.pdbx_strand_id
1 'polypeptide(L)'
;MAGASDWFSIGSTVLCKTCHEKEIEGEVLAFDPQTKMLILKSPSSSGRPSLNDIHIVNLSLVSNVQVTREVSPTTSEPPQSLNLQRLNTRVRNQIDEKRRLVMALQAGVSPEGQKLFIAISKTIQDITWNGANIVVFNNVTIRPPYKVDNVHGNTESGAYRHVKKVVEKHIKDTLQAQQQRDQQQQQTQKGGELQ
;
A
#
# COMPACT_ATOMS: atom_id res chain seq x y z
N MET A 1 5.15 -44.29 -7.04
CA MET A 1 5.94 -43.63 -5.97
C MET A 1 5.01 -42.69 -5.25
N ALA A 2 4.50 -43.08 -4.08
CA ALA A 2 3.59 -42.25 -3.28
C ALA A 2 4.38 -41.04 -2.76
N GLY A 3 4.09 -39.85 -3.31
CA GLY A 3 4.64 -38.61 -2.81
C GLY A 3 4.00 -38.26 -1.47
N ALA A 4 4.84 -37.83 -0.53
CA ALA A 4 4.58 -37.16 0.75
C ALA A 4 3.14 -37.19 1.32
N SER A 5 3.01 -37.64 2.56
CA SER A 5 1.79 -37.60 3.37
C SER A 5 1.08 -36.24 3.33
N ASP A 6 0.04 -36.09 2.52
CA ASP A 6 -0.84 -34.94 2.55
C ASP A 6 -1.70 -34.99 3.82
N TRP A 7 -1.29 -34.27 4.87
CA TRP A 7 -2.05 -34.20 6.13
C TRP A 7 -3.43 -33.54 5.95
N PHE A 8 -3.59 -32.67 4.95
CA PHE A 8 -4.84 -32.01 4.60
C PHE A 8 -4.99 -31.92 3.08
N SER A 9 -6.05 -32.52 2.55
CA SER A 9 -6.37 -32.41 1.12
C SER A 9 -6.94 -31.02 0.81
N ILE A 10 -6.37 -30.33 -0.18
CA ILE A 10 -6.86 -29.02 -0.65
C ILE A 10 -8.34 -29.12 -1.03
N GLY A 11 -9.15 -28.16 -0.60
CA GLY A 11 -10.60 -28.15 -0.79
C GLY A 11 -11.39 -28.89 0.30
N SER A 12 -10.73 -29.63 1.19
CA SER A 12 -11.38 -30.21 2.38
C SER A 12 -11.80 -29.12 3.35
N THR A 13 -12.86 -29.36 4.12
CA THR A 13 -13.25 -28.48 5.22
C THR A 13 -12.62 -28.98 6.51
N VAL A 14 -11.98 -28.06 7.24
CA VAL A 14 -11.32 -28.32 8.52
C VAL A 14 -11.87 -27.37 9.57
N LEU A 15 -12.19 -27.93 10.73
CA LEU A 15 -12.50 -27.21 11.96
C LEU A 15 -11.26 -27.20 12.87
N CYS A 16 -10.78 -26.01 13.17
CA CYS A 16 -9.66 -25.77 14.08
C CYS A 16 -10.15 -25.08 15.35
N LYS A 17 -9.79 -25.62 16.51
CA LYS A 17 -10.00 -24.98 17.80
C LYS A 17 -8.69 -24.44 18.34
N THR A 18 -8.56 -23.12 18.40
CA THR A 18 -7.35 -22.46 18.89
C THR A 18 -7.13 -22.69 20.38
N CYS A 19 -5.92 -22.40 20.89
CA CYS A 19 -5.62 -22.41 22.32
C CYS A 19 -6.45 -21.41 23.17
N HIS A 20 -7.18 -20.50 22.52
CA HIS A 20 -8.13 -19.58 23.17
C HIS A 20 -9.59 -20.06 23.06
N GLU A 21 -9.81 -21.35 22.76
CA GLU A 21 -11.13 -21.96 22.59
C GLU A 21 -11.96 -21.36 21.45
N LYS A 22 -11.37 -20.50 20.61
CA LYS A 22 -12.01 -19.99 19.39
C LYS A 22 -11.97 -21.04 18.30
N GLU A 23 -13.13 -21.33 17.73
CA GLU A 23 -13.29 -22.21 16.59
C GLU A 23 -13.20 -21.46 15.26
N ILE A 24 -12.52 -22.06 14.29
CA ILE A 24 -12.34 -21.55 12.94
C ILE A 24 -12.60 -22.72 12.00
N GLU A 25 -13.68 -22.63 11.22
CA GLU A 25 -13.99 -23.60 10.17
C GLU A 25 -13.75 -22.98 8.80
N GLY A 26 -13.14 -23.74 7.89
CA GLY A 26 -12.97 -23.29 6.52
C GLY A 26 -12.41 -24.34 5.59
N GLU A 27 -12.42 -24.00 4.31
CA GLU A 27 -11.87 -24.81 3.22
C GLU A 27 -10.35 -24.66 3.16
N VAL A 28 -9.62 -25.77 3.12
CA VAL A 28 -8.16 -25.80 3.03
C VAL A 28 -7.71 -25.27 1.69
N LEU A 29 -6.98 -24.15 1.69
CA LEU A 29 -6.33 -23.61 0.49
C LEU A 29 -4.90 -24.10 0.33
N ALA A 30 -4.17 -24.22 1.43
CA ALA A 30 -2.80 -24.67 1.45
C ALA A 30 -2.41 -25.13 2.86
N PHE A 31 -1.44 -26.04 2.92
CA PHE A 31 -0.80 -26.45 4.14
C PHE A 31 0.71 -26.46 3.93
N ASP A 32 1.45 -25.80 4.82
CA ASP A 32 2.91 -25.93 4.89
C ASP A 32 3.29 -26.85 6.06
N PRO A 33 3.74 -28.09 5.77
CA PRO A 33 4.18 -29.02 6.82
C PRO A 33 5.35 -28.52 7.65
N GLN A 34 6.26 -27.70 7.07
CA GLN A 34 7.47 -27.27 7.79
C GLN A 34 7.14 -26.31 8.92
N THR A 35 6.35 -25.27 8.62
CA THR A 35 5.94 -24.28 9.62
C THR A 35 4.64 -24.66 10.34
N LYS A 36 4.00 -25.76 9.92
CA LYS A 36 2.68 -26.21 10.39
C LYS A 36 1.60 -25.14 10.23
N MET A 37 1.68 -24.39 9.13
CA MET A 37 0.73 -23.32 8.82
C MET A 37 -0.36 -23.86 7.90
N LEU A 38 -1.60 -23.81 8.37
CA LEU A 38 -2.79 -24.19 7.62
C LEU A 38 -3.54 -22.94 7.18
N ILE A 39 -3.77 -22.80 5.87
CA ILE A 39 -4.51 -21.67 5.29
C ILE A 39 -5.93 -22.12 5.00
N LEU A 40 -6.90 -21.47 5.64
CA LEU A 40 -8.33 -21.75 5.51
C LEU A 40 -9.07 -20.57 4.87
N LYS A 41 -10.03 -20.87 4.00
CA LYS A 41 -10.98 -19.93 3.42
C LYS A 41 -12.35 -20.13 4.06
N SER A 42 -12.93 -19.08 4.63
CA SER A 42 -14.31 -19.09 5.14
C SER A 42 -15.15 -18.02 4.43
N PRO A 43 -16.49 -18.12 4.49
CA PRO A 43 -17.37 -17.04 4.06
C PRO A 43 -16.99 -15.71 4.71
N SER A 44 -17.19 -14.63 3.98
CA SER A 44 -16.89 -13.26 4.43
C SER A 44 -17.69 -12.86 5.65
N SER A 45 -17.00 -12.47 6.73
CA SER A 45 -17.62 -11.89 7.94
C SER A 45 -18.29 -10.53 7.68
N SER A 46 -17.93 -9.85 6.58
CA SER A 46 -18.56 -8.58 6.18
C SER A 46 -19.91 -8.74 5.46
N GLY A 47 -20.36 -9.98 5.22
CA GLY A 47 -21.61 -10.29 4.52
C GLY A 47 -21.59 -10.05 3.00
N ARG A 48 -20.46 -9.58 2.45
CA ARG A 48 -20.30 -9.40 0.99
C ARG A 48 -20.02 -10.75 0.31
N PRO A 49 -20.91 -11.26 -0.58
CA PRO A 49 -20.77 -12.59 -1.16
C PRO A 49 -19.59 -12.76 -2.12
N SER A 50 -19.05 -11.67 -2.65
CA SER A 50 -17.90 -11.69 -3.57
C SER A 50 -16.54 -11.79 -2.87
N LEU A 51 -16.53 -11.75 -1.54
CA LEU A 51 -15.32 -11.78 -0.72
C LEU A 51 -15.29 -13.06 0.12
N ASN A 52 -14.10 -13.43 0.59
CA ASN A 52 -13.89 -14.52 1.53
C ASN A 52 -12.90 -14.06 2.61
N ASP A 53 -13.02 -14.62 3.80
CA ASP A 53 -12.05 -14.42 4.87
C ASP A 53 -10.97 -15.50 4.76
N ILE A 54 -9.71 -15.09 4.85
CA ILE A 54 -8.54 -15.98 4.77
C ILE A 54 -7.89 -16.04 6.15
N HIS A 55 -7.85 -17.24 6.73
CA HIS A 55 -7.24 -17.51 8.03
C HIS A 55 -5.92 -18.23 7.83
N ILE A 56 -4.86 -17.77 8.48
CA ILE A 56 -3.57 -18.45 8.52
C ILE A 56 -3.38 -18.99 9.94
N VAL A 57 -3.54 -20.29 10.10
CA VAL A 57 -3.59 -20.96 11.40
C VAL A 57 -2.29 -21.71 11.66
N ASN A 58 -1.58 -21.35 12.72
CA ASN A 58 -0.43 -22.13 13.20
C ASN A 58 -0.94 -23.32 14.00
N LEU A 59 -0.85 -24.53 13.45
CA LEU A 59 -1.35 -25.75 14.10
C LEU A 59 -0.62 -26.09 15.40
N SER A 60 0.55 -25.50 15.67
CA SER A 60 1.24 -25.64 16.96
C SER A 60 0.50 -24.93 18.10
N LEU A 61 -0.40 -24.00 17.79
CA LEU A 61 -1.19 -23.21 18.75
C LEU A 61 -2.69 -23.57 18.71
N VAL A 62 -3.00 -24.75 18.16
CA VAL A 62 -4.36 -25.27 18.04
C VAL A 62 -4.50 -26.44 19.00
N SER A 63 -5.56 -26.42 19.82
CA SER A 63 -5.85 -27.48 20.79
C SER A 63 -6.52 -28.69 20.13
N ASN A 64 -7.27 -28.47 19.05
CA ASN A 64 -7.93 -29.56 18.32
C ASN A 64 -8.10 -29.22 16.83
N VAL A 65 -7.88 -30.21 15.97
CA VAL A 65 -8.09 -30.11 14.51
C VAL A 65 -8.94 -31.29 14.07
N GLN A 66 -10.01 -31.02 13.31
CA GLN A 66 -10.90 -32.04 12.76
C GLN A 66 -11.17 -31.76 11.29
N VAL A 67 -11.06 -32.78 10.44
CA VAL A 67 -11.50 -32.72 9.05
C VAL A 67 -13.00 -33.02 9.03
N THR A 68 -13.84 -32.03 8.76
CA THR A 68 -15.31 -32.17 8.75
C THR A 68 -15.84 -32.63 7.39
N ARG A 69 -15.13 -32.28 6.32
CA ARG A 69 -15.41 -32.77 4.97
C ARG A 69 -14.10 -33.04 4.25
N GLU A 70 -13.90 -34.28 3.85
CA GLU A 70 -12.76 -34.66 3.03
C GLU A 70 -13.11 -34.51 1.55
N VAL A 71 -12.18 -33.93 0.79
CA VAL A 71 -12.27 -33.82 -0.67
C VAL A 71 -11.06 -34.53 -1.27
N SER A 72 -11.32 -35.52 -2.11
CA SER A 72 -10.28 -36.11 -2.95
C SER A 72 -9.88 -35.10 -4.03
N PRO A 73 -8.58 -34.92 -4.33
CA PRO A 73 -8.14 -34.01 -5.38
C PRO A 73 -8.73 -34.45 -6.73
N THR A 74 -9.76 -33.75 -7.20
CA THR A 74 -10.46 -34.05 -8.46
C THR A 74 -9.88 -33.30 -9.66
N THR A 75 -9.03 -32.31 -9.43
CA THR A 75 -8.49 -31.42 -10.46
C THR A 75 -6.99 -31.59 -10.59
N SER A 76 -6.55 -32.06 -11.76
CA SER A 76 -5.13 -32.16 -12.16
C SER A 76 -4.55 -30.84 -12.66
N GLU A 77 -5.34 -29.77 -12.73
CA GLU A 77 -4.90 -28.50 -13.31
C GLU A 77 -4.04 -27.72 -12.31
N PRO A 78 -2.78 -27.38 -12.67
CA PRO A 78 -1.93 -26.60 -11.79
C PRO A 78 -2.52 -25.21 -11.55
N PRO A 79 -2.26 -24.59 -10.38
CA PRO A 79 -2.69 -23.23 -10.13
C PRO A 79 -2.14 -22.28 -11.19
N GLN A 80 -2.91 -21.24 -11.51
CA GLN A 80 -2.52 -20.25 -12.49
C GLN A 80 -1.16 -19.63 -12.12
N SER A 81 -0.25 -19.58 -13.10
CA SER A 81 1.07 -19.00 -12.89
C SER A 81 0.97 -17.52 -12.55
N LEU A 82 1.74 -17.08 -11.55
CA LEU A 82 1.83 -15.67 -11.20
C LEU A 82 2.56 -14.88 -12.30
N ASN A 83 2.08 -13.67 -12.59
CA ASN A 83 2.81 -12.74 -13.46
C ASN A 83 3.95 -12.08 -12.67
N LEU A 84 5.11 -12.72 -12.65
CA LEU A 84 6.29 -12.27 -11.93
C LEU A 84 6.77 -10.88 -12.38
N GLN A 85 6.55 -10.52 -13.64
CA GLN A 85 6.93 -9.21 -14.17
C GLN A 85 6.09 -8.09 -13.54
N ARG A 86 4.77 -8.27 -13.43
CA ARG A 86 3.89 -7.33 -12.73
C ARG A 86 4.24 -7.20 -11.25
N LEU A 87 4.56 -8.32 -10.60
CA LEU A 87 4.98 -8.32 -9.19
C LEU A 87 6.28 -7.54 -9.00
N ASN A 88 7.29 -7.78 -9.82
CA ASN A 88 8.56 -7.06 -9.78
C ASN A 88 8.40 -5.56 -10.05
N THR A 89 7.55 -5.18 -11.01
CA THR A 89 7.23 -3.76 -11.24
C THR A 89 6.58 -3.12 -10.02
N ARG A 90 5.65 -3.82 -9.37
CA ARG A 90 5.02 -3.33 -8.12
C ARG A 90 6.05 -3.15 -7.01
N VAL A 91 6.97 -4.10 -6.85
CA VAL A 91 8.06 -4.01 -5.86
C VAL A 91 8.95 -2.80 -6.13
N ARG A 92 9.44 -2.61 -7.37
CA ARG A 92 10.27 -1.46 -7.73
C ARG A 92 9.57 -0.13 -7.46
N ASN A 93 8.31 -0.01 -7.89
CA ASN A 93 7.53 1.21 -7.69
C ASN A 93 7.37 1.54 -6.20
N GLN A 94 7.12 0.54 -5.35
CA GLN A 94 7.01 0.73 -3.90
C GLN A 94 8.34 1.14 -3.27
N ILE A 95 9.46 0.53 -3.69
CA ILE A 95 10.80 0.91 -3.22
C ILE A 95 11.09 2.37 -3.59
N ASP A 96 10.83 2.76 -4.83
CA ASP A 96 11.10 4.12 -5.32
C ASP A 96 10.20 5.15 -4.61
N GLU A 97 8.93 4.85 -4.39
CA GLU A 97 8.01 5.69 -3.63
C GLU A 97 8.50 5.89 -2.19
N LYS A 98 8.92 4.82 -1.50
CA LYS A 98 9.44 4.89 -0.14
C LYS A 98 10.75 5.67 -0.06
N ARG A 99 11.65 5.49 -1.02
CA ARG A 99 12.89 6.27 -1.12
C ARG A 99 12.61 7.76 -1.26
N ARG A 100 11.68 8.15 -2.15
CA ARG A 100 11.26 9.54 -2.32
C ARG A 100 10.68 10.13 -1.04
N LEU A 101 9.87 9.36 -0.32
CA LEU A 101 9.29 9.80 0.96
C LEU A 101 10.37 10.01 2.03
N VAL A 102 11.33 9.09 2.15
CA VAL A 102 12.45 9.24 3.10
C VAL A 102 13.29 10.46 2.78
N MET A 103 13.60 10.71 1.51
CA MET A 103 14.30 11.92 1.08
C MET A 103 13.49 13.18 1.42
N ALA A 104 12.18 13.19 1.16
CA ALA A 104 11.34 14.33 1.46
C ALA A 104 11.30 14.67 2.95
N LEU A 105 11.28 13.66 3.82
CA LEU A 105 11.17 13.81 5.28
C LEU A 105 12.53 14.04 5.99
N GLN A 106 13.52 14.58 5.29
CA GLN A 106 14.82 14.89 5.88
C GLN A 106 14.69 15.85 7.07
N ALA A 107 15.47 15.63 8.13
CA ALA A 107 15.40 16.46 9.33
C ALA A 107 15.71 17.94 9.02
N GLY A 108 14.93 18.86 9.60
CA GLY A 108 15.14 20.30 9.47
C GLY A 108 14.44 20.98 8.28
N VAL A 109 13.65 20.25 7.49
CA VAL A 109 12.86 20.83 6.38
C VAL A 109 11.40 21.05 6.78
N SER A 110 10.77 22.13 6.29
CA SER A 110 9.41 22.48 6.68
C SER A 110 8.35 21.59 6.02
N PRO A 111 7.16 21.37 6.63
CA PRO A 111 6.10 20.57 6.03
C PRO A 111 5.63 21.07 4.65
N GLU A 112 5.74 22.37 4.39
CA GLU A 112 5.47 22.95 3.06
C GLU A 112 6.53 22.50 2.04
N GLY A 113 7.81 22.59 2.40
CA GLY A 113 8.90 22.09 1.57
C GLY A 113 8.79 20.59 1.30
N GLN A 114 8.43 19.78 2.31
CA GLN A 114 8.22 18.33 2.15
C GLN A 114 7.14 18.02 1.11
N LYS A 115 6.00 18.72 1.18
CA LYS A 115 4.89 18.54 0.22
C LYS A 115 5.31 18.90 -1.20
N LEU A 116 6.01 20.02 -1.37
CA LEU A 116 6.51 20.43 -2.68
C LEU A 116 7.56 19.45 -3.23
N PHE A 117 8.51 19.03 -2.39
CA PHE A 117 9.52 18.02 -2.76
C PHE A 117 8.86 16.73 -3.25
N ILE A 118 7.88 16.20 -2.51
CA ILE A 118 7.13 15.01 -2.91
C ILE A 118 6.44 15.24 -4.26
N ALA A 119 5.77 16.38 -4.44
CA ALA A 119 5.07 16.70 -5.68
C ALA A 119 6.01 16.72 -6.89
N ILE A 120 7.19 17.35 -6.75
CA ILE A 120 8.19 17.40 -7.82
C ILE A 120 8.80 16.01 -8.06
N SER A 121 9.11 15.26 -7.00
CA SER A 121 9.73 13.93 -7.08
C SER A 121 8.88 12.88 -7.83
N LYS A 122 7.57 13.13 -7.98
CA LYS A 122 6.66 12.27 -8.76
C LYS A 122 6.97 12.31 -10.25
N THR A 123 7.39 13.48 -10.76
CA THR A 123 7.64 13.70 -12.19
C THR A 123 9.12 13.87 -12.53
N ILE A 124 9.93 14.31 -11.57
CA ILE A 124 11.36 14.59 -11.75
C ILE A 124 12.16 13.77 -10.73
N GLN A 125 13.02 12.87 -11.21
CA GLN A 125 13.83 12.00 -10.35
C GLN A 125 15.10 12.71 -9.84
N ASP A 126 15.63 13.66 -10.61
CA ASP A 126 16.82 14.43 -10.25
C ASP A 126 16.44 15.62 -9.35
N ILE A 127 16.22 15.30 -8.07
CA ILE A 127 15.81 16.22 -7.02
C ILE A 127 16.50 15.86 -5.71
N THR A 128 17.06 16.86 -5.03
CA THR A 128 17.77 16.68 -3.75
C THR A 128 17.54 17.86 -2.82
N TRP A 129 17.83 17.66 -1.53
CA TRP A 129 17.88 18.74 -0.56
C TRP A 129 19.29 19.35 -0.50
N ASN A 130 19.35 20.67 -0.39
CA ASN A 130 20.54 21.41 0.01
C ASN A 130 20.19 22.30 1.20
N GLY A 131 20.41 21.78 2.41
CA GLY A 131 19.86 22.37 3.64
C GLY A 131 18.33 22.43 3.56
N ALA A 132 17.75 23.63 3.74
CA ALA A 132 16.32 23.86 3.58
C ALA A 132 15.89 24.08 2.11
N ASN A 133 16.81 24.11 1.15
CA ASN A 133 16.49 24.40 -0.25
C ASN A 133 16.25 23.11 -1.04
N ILE A 134 15.33 23.15 -2.00
CA ILE A 134 15.12 22.05 -2.95
C ILE A 134 15.96 22.34 -4.19
N VAL A 135 16.82 21.41 -4.59
CA VAL A 135 17.62 21.51 -5.81
C VAL A 135 17.09 20.50 -6.83
N VAL A 136 16.79 20.98 -8.02
CA VAL A 136 16.25 20.18 -9.14
C VAL A 136 17.20 20.30 -10.33
N PHE A 137 17.53 19.18 -10.97
CA PHE A 137 18.46 19.11 -12.11
C PHE A 137 19.85 19.72 -11.83
N ASN A 138 20.25 19.82 -10.56
CA ASN A 138 21.47 20.50 -10.08
C ASN A 138 21.63 21.97 -10.49
N ASN A 139 20.63 22.60 -11.12
CA ASN A 139 20.72 23.94 -11.68
C ASN A 139 19.52 24.85 -11.38
N VAL A 140 18.43 24.31 -10.81
CA VAL A 140 17.30 25.08 -10.31
C VAL A 140 17.22 24.89 -8.80
N THR A 141 17.16 25.98 -8.05
CA THR A 141 17.05 25.97 -6.59
C THR A 141 15.77 26.67 -6.15
N ILE A 142 14.95 25.97 -5.37
CA ILE A 142 13.74 26.52 -4.75
C ILE A 142 14.03 26.75 -3.28
N ARG A 143 13.94 28.01 -2.86
CA ARG A 143 14.22 28.41 -1.47
C ARG A 143 12.92 28.58 -0.68
N PRO A 144 12.92 28.43 0.66
CA PRO A 144 11.80 28.86 1.49
C PRO A 144 11.44 30.35 1.19
N PRO A 145 10.15 30.73 1.22
CA PRO A 145 8.93 29.97 1.56
C PRO A 145 8.34 29.16 0.37
N TYR A 146 9.17 28.71 -0.57
CA TYR A 146 8.81 27.78 -1.65
C TYR A 146 7.70 28.27 -2.59
N LYS A 147 7.61 29.60 -2.78
CA LYS A 147 6.70 30.20 -3.76
C LYS A 147 7.31 30.22 -5.15
N VAL A 148 6.49 30.53 -6.13
CA VAL A 148 6.87 30.68 -7.53
C VAL A 148 8.04 31.68 -7.69
N ASP A 149 8.02 32.75 -6.90
CA ASP A 149 9.06 33.79 -6.91
C ASP A 149 10.36 33.36 -6.22
N ASN A 150 10.35 32.25 -5.48
CA ASN A 150 11.54 31.71 -4.81
C ASN A 150 12.24 30.60 -5.62
N VAL A 151 11.85 30.42 -6.88
CA VAL A 151 12.54 29.55 -7.83
C VAL A 151 13.68 30.33 -8.47
N HIS A 152 14.92 29.86 -8.28
CA HIS A 152 16.14 30.50 -8.76
C HIS A 152 16.85 29.57 -9.75
N GLY A 153 17.39 30.13 -10.83
CA GLY A 153 18.11 29.38 -11.87
C GLY A 153 18.21 30.19 -13.16
N ASN A 154 18.69 29.56 -14.23
CA ASN A 154 18.75 30.19 -15.55
C ASN A 154 17.34 30.28 -16.17
N THR A 155 16.80 31.49 -16.35
CA THR A 155 15.45 31.74 -16.87
C THR A 155 15.22 31.22 -18.28
N GLU A 156 16.28 31.19 -19.10
CA GLU A 156 16.23 30.71 -20.48
C GLU A 156 16.15 29.17 -20.55
N SER A 157 16.59 28.49 -19.48
CA SER A 157 16.61 27.04 -19.41
C SER A 157 15.21 26.44 -19.44
N GLY A 158 15.04 25.38 -20.23
CA GLY A 158 13.82 24.57 -20.21
C GLY A 158 13.56 23.94 -18.83
N ALA A 159 14.62 23.61 -18.08
CA ALA A 159 14.53 23.07 -16.73
C ALA A 159 13.88 24.06 -15.76
N TYR A 160 14.32 25.33 -15.78
CA TYR A 160 13.74 26.38 -14.95
C TYR A 160 12.25 26.59 -15.25
N ARG A 161 11.90 26.72 -16.54
CA ARG A 161 10.51 26.88 -16.98
C ARG A 161 9.63 25.69 -16.58
N HIS A 162 10.17 24.47 -16.65
CA HIS A 162 9.45 23.27 -16.23
C HIS A 162 9.24 23.24 -14.71
N VAL A 163 10.29 23.47 -13.92
CA VAL A 163 10.20 23.49 -12.45
C VAL A 163 9.24 24.57 -11.97
N LYS A 164 9.32 25.78 -12.54
CA LYS A 164 8.42 26.89 -12.20
C LYS A 164 6.95 26.51 -12.42
N LYS A 165 6.62 25.89 -13.57
CA LYS A 165 5.26 25.38 -13.85
C LYS A 165 4.81 24.30 -12.85
N VAL A 166 5.70 23.41 -12.43
CA VAL A 166 5.38 22.39 -11.42
C VAL A 166 5.07 23.03 -10.07
N VAL A 167 5.84 24.04 -9.66
CA VAL A 167 5.61 24.80 -8.41
C VAL A 167 4.27 25.57 -8.48
N GLU A 168 4.01 26.28 -9.58
CA GLU A 168 2.75 26.98 -9.83
C GLU A 168 1.55 26.03 -9.72
N LYS A 169 1.63 24.87 -10.39
CA LYS A 169 0.60 23.84 -10.32
C LYS A 169 0.41 23.33 -8.89
N HIS A 170 1.49 23.01 -8.17
CA HIS A 170 1.41 22.50 -6.80
C HIS A 170 0.70 23.49 -5.86
N ILE A 171 1.01 24.79 -5.97
CA ILE A 171 0.37 25.83 -5.16
C ILE A 171 -1.13 25.91 -5.49
N LYS A 172 -1.49 25.91 -6.78
CA LYS A 172 -2.90 25.93 -7.21
C LYS A 172 -3.67 24.72 -6.70
N ASP A 173 -3.12 23.51 -6.88
CA ASP A 173 -3.74 22.26 -6.44
C ASP A 173 -3.91 22.24 -4.91
N THR A 174 -2.94 22.77 -4.16
CA THR A 174 -2.98 22.84 -2.70
C THR A 174 -4.07 23.80 -2.22
N LEU A 175 -4.19 24.98 -2.84
CA LEU A 175 -5.23 25.96 -2.51
C LEU A 175 -6.64 25.40 -2.80
N GLN A 176 -6.82 24.74 -3.95
CA GLN A 176 -8.10 24.11 -4.31
C GLN A 176 -8.47 22.99 -3.33
N ALA A 177 -7.52 22.12 -2.97
CA ALA A 177 -7.75 21.06 -2.00
C ALA A 177 -8.03 21.58 -0.59
N GLN A 178 -7.53 22.76 -0.23
CA GLN A 178 -7.86 23.42 1.04
C GLN A 178 -9.29 23.97 1.02
N GLN A 179 -9.66 24.71 -0.03
CA GLN A 179 -11.03 25.22 -0.21
C GLN A 179 -12.10 24.12 -0.20
N GLN A 180 -11.84 22.99 -0.86
CA GLN A 180 -12.76 21.84 -0.86
C GLN A 180 -12.93 21.21 0.52
N ARG A 181 -11.85 21.11 1.31
CA ARG A 181 -11.91 20.59 2.69
C ARG A 181 -12.69 21.52 3.61
N ASP A 182 -12.47 22.83 3.49
CA ASP A 182 -13.17 23.82 4.31
C ASP A 182 -14.68 23.82 4.00
N GLN A 183 -15.07 23.66 2.74
CA GLN A 183 -16.48 23.54 2.33
C GLN A 183 -17.13 22.25 2.85
N GLN A 184 -16.42 21.11 2.82
CA GLN A 184 -16.94 19.85 3.37
C GLN A 184 -17.13 19.90 4.88
N GLN A 185 -16.23 20.55 5.62
CA GLN A 185 -16.34 20.72 7.07
C GLN A 185 -17.52 21.62 7.47
N GLN A 186 -17.77 22.70 6.71
CA GLN A 186 -18.93 23.57 6.97
C GLN A 186 -20.27 22.87 6.68
N GLN A 187 -20.33 21.97 5.70
CA GLN A 187 -21.54 21.19 5.41
C GLN A 187 -21.82 20.11 6.47
N THR A 188 -20.78 19.48 7.02
CA THR A 188 -20.94 18.47 8.08
C THR A 188 -21.34 19.08 9.43
N GLN A 189 -20.89 20.30 9.76
CA GLN A 189 -21.32 21.00 10.97
C GLN A 189 -22.77 21.47 10.90
N LYS A 190 -23.22 22.02 9.75
CA LYS A 190 -24.63 22.41 9.57
C LYS A 190 -25.62 21.24 9.55
N GLY A 191 -25.19 20.05 9.16
CA GLY A 191 -26.03 18.84 9.20
C GLY A 191 -26.19 18.24 10.61
N GLY A 192 -25.28 18.55 11.54
CA GLY A 192 -25.32 18.07 12.93
C GLY A 192 -26.13 18.95 13.89
N GLU A 193 -26.40 20.21 13.54
CA GLU A 193 -27.21 21.13 14.37
C GLU A 193 -28.73 21.01 14.12
N LEU A 194 -29.16 20.14 13.21
CA LEU A 194 -30.57 19.90 12.84
C LEU A 194 -31.13 18.56 13.38
N GLN A 195 -30.48 17.95 14.36
CA GLN A 195 -30.94 16.73 15.05
C GLN A 195 -31.05 16.93 16.56
#